data_AF-A0A455U4R2-F1
#
_entry.id   AF-A0A455U4R2-F1
#
_cell.length_a   1.000
_cell.length_b   1.000
_cell.length_c   1.000
_cell.angle_alpha   90.00
_cell.angle_beta   90.00
_cell.angle_gamma   90.00
#
_symmetry.space_group_name_H-M   'P 1'
#
loop_
_entity.id
_entity.type
_entity.pdbx_description
1 polymer ?
#
loop_
_entity_poly.entity_id
_entity_poly.type
_entity_poly.pdbx_seq_one_letter_code
_entity_poly.pdbx_strand_id
1 'polypeptide(L)'
;MQKQVTDEHKHRGYDGRFGPGLPRVSDGSLLFLMHLVAKMRTRQDGGSRIGIILNGSPLFTGGAGSGESEIRRYLLQHDMVEAIVGLPTDMFYNTGIATYVWVLSNNKPAERKGKVQLINAAGRASKMRKSLGSKRQYMTDRDIDDIVRLYGTFEETNESKIFPVEIFGYRRITVERPLRLNFAASAERLAKLDDEKAIQKLDDAEQAALKAACEQLGEQRYTNRDTFTKALINALKAEGLKVSAPLQKAILSALSERDPEADTCLDKNGNPEPDAGLRDNENVPYNESVFDYFEREVKPHVPDAWIDEEKRDELDGRIGIVGFEIPFNRHFYQFTPPRPLEEIDADLKACTDRIKQMIEGLSV
;
A
#
# COMPACT_ATOMS: atom_id res chain seq x y z
N MET A 1 -28.03 -0.65 7.86
CA MET A 1 -27.29 -1.53 6.92
C MET A 1 -25.88 -1.84 7.43
N GLN A 2 -25.00 -0.85 7.66
CA GLN A 2 -23.61 -1.10 8.14
C GLN A 2 -23.53 -2.00 9.38
N LYS A 3 -24.31 -1.71 10.43
CA LYS A 3 -24.34 -2.53 11.65
C LYS A 3 -24.63 -4.01 11.36
N GLN A 4 -25.57 -4.32 10.48
CA GLN A 4 -25.91 -5.71 10.12
C GLN A 4 -24.74 -6.42 9.44
N VAL A 5 -24.00 -5.73 8.56
CA VAL A 5 -22.82 -6.26 7.88
C VAL A 5 -21.70 -6.53 8.90
N THR A 6 -21.46 -5.58 9.80
CA THR A 6 -20.45 -5.73 10.87
C THR A 6 -20.81 -6.85 11.85
N ASP A 7 -22.07 -6.94 12.26
CA ASP A 7 -22.56 -7.98 13.17
C ASP A 7 -22.45 -9.37 12.52
N GLU A 8 -22.79 -9.49 11.22
CA GLU A 8 -22.62 -10.73 10.47
C GLU A 8 -21.15 -11.17 10.38
N HIS A 9 -20.24 -10.25 10.04
CA HIS A 9 -18.81 -10.55 10.03
C HIS A 9 -18.31 -11.00 11.40
N LYS A 10 -18.65 -10.28 12.47
CA LYS A 10 -18.18 -10.57 13.83
C LYS A 10 -18.74 -11.87 14.40
N HIS A 11 -20.02 -12.14 14.19
CA HIS A 11 -20.71 -13.23 14.87
C HIS A 11 -20.84 -14.50 14.03
N ARG A 12 -20.84 -14.37 12.69
CA ARG A 12 -20.94 -15.53 11.79
C ARG A 12 -19.63 -15.85 11.09
N GLY A 13 -18.67 -14.93 11.01
CA GLY A 13 -17.39 -15.18 10.34
C GLY A 13 -17.59 -15.81 8.96
N TYR A 14 -16.91 -16.93 8.71
CA TYR A 14 -17.01 -17.71 7.47
C TYR A 14 -18.33 -18.47 7.27
N ASP A 15 -19.16 -18.65 8.31
CA ASP A 15 -20.54 -19.14 8.18
C ASP A 15 -21.49 -18.03 7.68
N GLY A 16 -21.01 -16.78 7.63
CA GLY A 16 -21.68 -15.62 7.05
C GLY A 16 -21.11 -15.26 5.68
N ARG A 17 -21.67 -14.19 5.08
CA ARG A 17 -21.25 -13.70 3.75
C ARG A 17 -19.91 -12.97 3.77
N PHE A 18 -19.56 -12.37 4.90
CA PHE A 18 -18.46 -11.40 4.99
C PHE A 18 -17.31 -11.89 5.86
N GLY A 19 -17.17 -13.21 6.04
CA GLY A 19 -16.09 -13.81 6.83
C GLY A 19 -14.68 -13.34 6.50
N PRO A 20 -14.30 -13.26 5.21
CA PRO A 20 -12.94 -12.87 4.82
C PRO A 20 -12.53 -11.45 5.25
N GLY A 21 -13.48 -10.53 5.42
CA GLY A 21 -13.14 -9.16 5.78
C GLY A 21 -14.23 -8.16 5.44
N LEU A 22 -14.00 -6.91 5.86
CA LEU A 22 -14.89 -5.77 5.60
C LEU A 22 -14.10 -4.64 4.93
N PRO A 23 -14.51 -4.17 3.74
CA PRO A 23 -13.90 -3.01 3.12
C PRO A 23 -14.28 -1.73 3.88
N ARG A 24 -13.61 -0.63 3.56
CA ARG A 24 -13.97 0.70 4.07
C ARG A 24 -15.43 1.04 3.77
N VAL A 25 -16.07 1.77 4.68
CA VAL A 25 -17.49 2.16 4.57
C VAL A 25 -17.80 2.93 3.28
N SER A 26 -16.81 3.68 2.76
CA SER A 26 -16.93 4.43 1.52
C SER A 26 -16.96 3.58 0.24
N ASP A 27 -16.58 2.30 0.31
CA ASP A 27 -16.56 1.39 -0.84
C ASP A 27 -17.07 -0.01 -0.49
N GLY A 28 -18.34 -0.26 -0.81
CA GLY A 28 -19.00 -1.56 -0.62
C GLY A 28 -18.86 -2.54 -1.79
N SER A 29 -18.06 -2.25 -2.82
CA SER A 29 -18.03 -3.01 -4.07
C SER A 29 -17.73 -4.50 -3.84
N LEU A 30 -16.75 -4.81 -2.99
CA LEU A 30 -16.39 -6.18 -2.64
C LEU A 30 -17.46 -6.90 -1.80
N LEU A 31 -18.32 -6.17 -1.08
CA LEU A 31 -19.44 -6.79 -0.34
C LEU A 31 -20.50 -7.36 -1.30
N PHE A 32 -20.74 -6.72 -2.44
CA PHE A 32 -21.63 -7.28 -3.46
C PHE A 32 -21.05 -8.56 -4.05
N LEU A 33 -19.74 -8.58 -4.30
CA LEU A 33 -19.05 -9.78 -4.77
C LEU A 33 -19.18 -10.93 -3.77
N MET A 34 -18.92 -10.67 -2.49
CA MET A 34 -19.08 -11.65 -1.41
C MET A 34 -20.54 -12.11 -1.23
N HIS A 35 -21.52 -11.22 -1.41
CA HIS A 35 -22.93 -11.59 -1.40
C HIS A 35 -23.26 -12.61 -2.49
N LEU A 36 -22.76 -12.40 -3.70
CA LEU A 36 -22.94 -13.32 -4.84
C LEU A 36 -22.24 -14.66 -4.59
N VAL A 37 -21.01 -14.63 -4.07
CA VAL A 37 -20.24 -15.84 -3.72
C VAL A 37 -20.98 -16.71 -2.71
N ALA A 38 -21.60 -16.10 -1.70
CA ALA A 38 -22.40 -16.83 -0.71
C ALA A 38 -23.67 -17.49 -1.26
N LYS A 39 -24.04 -17.24 -2.53
CA LYS A 39 -25.15 -17.87 -3.23
C LYS A 39 -24.71 -18.90 -4.27
N MET A 40 -23.40 -19.16 -4.39
CA MET A 40 -22.90 -20.20 -5.26
C MET A 40 -23.39 -21.57 -4.80
N ARG A 41 -23.80 -22.41 -5.75
CA ARG A 41 -24.00 -23.84 -5.53
C ARG A 41 -22.66 -24.51 -5.23
N THR A 42 -22.67 -25.61 -4.49
CA THR A 42 -21.45 -26.36 -4.22
C THR A 42 -20.91 -27.01 -5.49
N ARG A 43 -19.64 -27.42 -5.49
CA ARG A 43 -19.06 -28.20 -6.61
C ARG A 43 -19.81 -29.50 -6.87
N GLN A 44 -20.34 -30.13 -5.82
CA GLN A 44 -21.12 -31.38 -5.94
C GLN A 44 -22.44 -31.15 -6.69
N ASP A 45 -23.02 -29.96 -6.57
CA ASP A 45 -24.26 -29.55 -7.25
C ASP A 45 -24.01 -28.92 -8.65
N GLY A 46 -22.81 -29.13 -9.22
CA GLY A 46 -22.40 -28.59 -10.52
C GLY A 46 -21.72 -27.21 -10.46
N GLY A 47 -21.61 -26.60 -9.29
CA GLY A 47 -20.97 -25.30 -9.09
C GLY A 47 -21.77 -24.11 -9.61
N SER A 48 -21.12 -22.95 -9.68
CA SER A 48 -21.71 -21.70 -10.17
C SER A 48 -20.67 -20.85 -10.87
N ARG A 49 -21.13 -20.09 -11.87
CA ARG A 49 -20.38 -19.05 -12.53
C ARG A 49 -21.10 -17.71 -12.37
N ILE A 50 -20.35 -16.67 -12.04
CA ILE A 50 -20.88 -15.34 -11.74
C ILE A 50 -20.17 -14.33 -12.62
N GLY A 51 -20.94 -13.43 -13.23
CA GLY A 51 -20.45 -12.24 -13.91
C GLY A 51 -20.94 -10.99 -13.17
N ILE A 52 -20.05 -10.08 -12.81
CA ILE A 52 -20.41 -8.79 -12.20
C ILE A 52 -19.52 -7.68 -12.77
N ILE A 53 -20.09 -6.49 -12.95
CA ILE A 53 -19.36 -5.31 -13.40
C ILE A 53 -19.03 -4.45 -12.19
N LEU A 54 -17.75 -4.12 -12.02
CA LEU A 54 -17.23 -3.27 -10.94
C LEU A 54 -16.35 -2.17 -11.53
N ASN A 55 -16.11 -1.10 -10.76
CA ASN A 55 -15.06 -0.14 -11.09
C ASN A 55 -13.66 -0.74 -10.80
N GLY A 56 -12.61 0.05 -10.94
CA GLY A 56 -11.24 -0.42 -10.68
C GLY A 56 -10.90 -0.68 -9.21
N SER A 57 -11.67 -0.14 -8.25
CA SER A 57 -11.28 -0.18 -6.83
C SER A 57 -11.07 -1.60 -6.29
N PRO A 58 -12.00 -2.57 -6.49
CA PRO A 58 -11.84 -3.97 -6.09
C PRO A 58 -10.57 -4.68 -6.55
N LEU A 59 -9.82 -4.13 -7.51
CA LEU A 59 -8.59 -4.74 -8.00
C LEU A 59 -7.39 -4.45 -7.08
N PHE A 60 -7.31 -3.24 -6.52
CA PHE A 60 -6.07 -2.75 -5.90
C PHE A 60 -6.24 -1.99 -4.58
N THR A 61 -7.46 -1.61 -4.18
CA THR A 61 -7.63 -0.86 -2.92
C THR A 61 -7.43 -1.74 -1.70
N GLY A 62 -6.87 -1.15 -0.65
CA GLY A 62 -6.53 -1.85 0.59
C GLY A 62 -5.15 -2.51 0.54
N GLY A 63 -4.34 -2.23 1.56
CA GLY A 63 -3.02 -2.84 1.72
C GLY A 63 -3.07 -4.19 2.43
N ALA A 64 -1.92 -4.84 2.58
CA ALA A 64 -1.78 -6.10 3.33
C ALA A 64 -2.49 -6.06 4.70
N GLY A 65 -3.30 -7.09 4.97
CA GLY A 65 -4.13 -7.21 6.18
C GLY A 65 -5.40 -6.35 6.22
N SER A 66 -5.68 -5.52 5.19
CA SER A 66 -6.96 -4.80 5.13
C SER A 66 -8.08 -5.71 4.63
N GLY A 67 -9.33 -5.40 4.98
CA GLY A 67 -10.48 -6.22 4.57
C GLY A 67 -10.64 -6.36 3.06
N GLU A 68 -10.31 -5.34 2.27
CA GLU A 68 -10.29 -5.46 0.80
C GLU A 68 -9.22 -6.45 0.30
N SER A 69 -8.05 -6.44 0.93
CA SER A 69 -6.95 -7.36 0.62
C SER A 69 -7.29 -8.79 1.03
N GLU A 70 -7.87 -8.99 2.21
CA GLU A 70 -8.27 -10.32 2.69
C GLU A 70 -9.43 -10.91 1.88
N ILE A 71 -10.38 -10.08 1.43
CA ILE A 71 -11.42 -10.55 0.47
C ILE A 71 -10.77 -11.00 -0.84
N ARG A 72 -9.83 -10.22 -1.41
CA ARG A 72 -9.12 -10.64 -2.63
C ARG A 72 -8.31 -11.91 -2.42
N ARG A 73 -7.56 -12.00 -1.31
CA ARG A 73 -6.82 -13.20 -0.88
C ARG A 73 -7.74 -14.40 -0.86
N TYR A 74 -8.89 -14.29 -0.20
CA TYR A 74 -9.88 -15.36 -0.13
C TYR A 74 -10.37 -15.80 -1.52
N LEU A 75 -10.80 -14.85 -2.36
CA LEU A 75 -11.33 -15.17 -3.70
C LEU A 75 -10.29 -15.81 -4.62
N LEU A 76 -9.04 -15.35 -4.54
CA LEU A 76 -7.94 -15.84 -5.36
C LEU A 76 -7.42 -17.19 -4.85
N GLN A 77 -7.16 -17.33 -3.55
CA GLN A 77 -6.64 -18.57 -2.96
C GLN A 77 -7.68 -19.72 -2.98
N HIS A 78 -8.99 -19.41 -2.89
CA HIS A 78 -10.04 -20.40 -3.13
C HIS A 78 -10.31 -20.67 -4.63
N ASP A 79 -9.45 -20.15 -5.52
CA ASP A 79 -9.49 -20.36 -6.96
C ASP A 79 -10.85 -19.99 -7.57
N MET A 80 -11.47 -18.90 -7.09
CA MET A 80 -12.79 -18.47 -7.54
C MET A 80 -12.72 -17.45 -8.67
N VAL A 81 -11.74 -16.54 -8.69
CA VAL A 81 -11.59 -15.54 -9.76
C VAL A 81 -11.09 -16.24 -11.02
N GLU A 82 -11.90 -16.34 -12.06
CA GLU A 82 -11.56 -17.06 -13.31
C GLU A 82 -11.02 -16.12 -14.38
N ALA A 83 -11.67 -14.97 -14.57
CA ALA A 83 -11.18 -13.93 -15.46
C ALA A 83 -11.62 -12.53 -15.04
N ILE A 84 -10.86 -11.52 -15.47
CA ILE A 84 -11.20 -10.11 -15.32
C ILE A 84 -11.05 -9.44 -16.70
N VAL A 85 -12.11 -8.80 -17.17
CA VAL A 85 -12.11 -8.11 -18.48
C VAL A 85 -12.19 -6.61 -18.26
N GLY A 86 -11.14 -5.88 -18.64
CA GLY A 86 -11.12 -4.41 -18.63
C GLY A 86 -11.88 -3.85 -19.83
N LEU A 87 -12.95 -3.10 -19.58
CA LEU A 87 -13.81 -2.53 -20.63
C LEU A 87 -13.33 -1.13 -21.04
N PRO A 88 -13.74 -0.64 -22.24
CA PRO A 88 -13.53 0.75 -22.60
C PRO A 88 -14.13 1.74 -21.60
N THR A 89 -13.50 2.91 -21.50
CA THR A 89 -14.04 4.07 -20.77
C THR A 89 -15.28 4.62 -21.49
N ASP A 90 -16.03 5.51 -20.84
CA ASP A 90 -17.20 6.18 -21.44
C ASP A 90 -18.28 5.24 -22.02
N MET A 91 -18.36 4.01 -21.52
CA MET A 91 -19.36 3.00 -21.91
C MET A 91 -20.69 3.13 -21.16
N PHE A 92 -20.70 3.85 -20.03
CA PHE A 92 -21.85 3.98 -19.13
C PHE A 92 -22.36 5.43 -19.07
N TYR A 93 -23.67 5.57 -18.87
CA TYR A 93 -24.35 6.88 -18.85
C TYR A 93 -23.84 7.82 -17.75
N ASN A 94 -23.55 7.26 -16.57
CA ASN A 94 -23.29 8.02 -15.34
C ASN A 94 -21.80 8.12 -14.99
N THR A 95 -20.91 7.47 -15.75
CA THR A 95 -19.47 7.49 -15.46
C THR A 95 -18.64 7.25 -16.70
N GLY A 96 -17.53 8.01 -16.81
CA GLY A 96 -16.48 7.79 -17.81
C GLY A 96 -15.33 6.90 -17.32
N ILE A 97 -15.40 6.41 -16.08
CA ILE A 97 -14.33 5.63 -15.45
C ILE A 97 -14.24 4.25 -16.10
N ALA A 98 -13.03 3.68 -16.13
CA ALA A 98 -12.81 2.29 -16.55
C ALA A 98 -13.55 1.32 -15.63
N THR A 99 -14.18 0.31 -16.24
CA THR A 99 -14.96 -0.72 -15.55
C THR A 99 -14.46 -2.10 -15.94
N TYR A 100 -14.73 -3.07 -15.08
CA TYR A 100 -14.18 -4.40 -15.20
C TYR A 100 -15.29 -5.43 -15.02
N VAL A 101 -15.37 -6.40 -15.92
CA VAL A 101 -16.19 -7.60 -15.74
C VAL A 101 -15.38 -8.60 -14.95
N TRP A 102 -15.87 -8.95 -13.76
CA TRP A 102 -15.33 -10.05 -12.97
C TRP A 102 -16.10 -11.32 -13.28
N VAL A 103 -15.39 -12.34 -13.73
CA VAL A 103 -15.91 -13.69 -13.94
C VAL A 103 -15.38 -14.57 -12.83
N LEU A 104 -16.28 -15.05 -11.99
CA LEU A 104 -15.95 -16.00 -10.92
C LEU A 104 -16.55 -17.35 -11.25
N SER A 105 -15.82 -18.42 -10.93
CA SER A 105 -16.28 -19.79 -11.03
C SER A 105 -15.71 -20.60 -9.86
N ASN A 106 -16.56 -21.29 -9.13
CA ASN A 106 -16.10 -22.27 -8.15
C ASN A 106 -15.95 -23.68 -8.75
N ASN A 107 -16.15 -23.85 -10.06
CA ASN A 107 -16.02 -25.12 -10.77
C ASN A 107 -15.22 -24.92 -12.07
N LYS A 108 -13.96 -24.48 -11.91
CA LYS A 108 -13.07 -24.21 -13.04
C LYS A 108 -12.67 -25.51 -13.77
N PRO A 109 -12.63 -25.49 -15.12
CA PRO A 109 -11.97 -26.52 -15.93
C PRO A 109 -10.51 -26.73 -15.51
N ALA A 110 -9.96 -27.91 -15.78
CA ALA A 110 -8.64 -28.32 -15.30
C ALA A 110 -7.53 -27.36 -15.75
N GLU A 111 -7.60 -26.88 -16.99
CA GLU A 111 -6.63 -25.96 -17.59
C GLU A 111 -6.60 -24.57 -16.93
N ARG A 112 -7.70 -24.16 -16.27
CA ARG A 112 -7.87 -22.86 -15.60
C ARG A 112 -7.62 -22.88 -14.09
N LYS A 113 -7.46 -24.05 -13.48
CA LYS A 113 -7.25 -24.16 -12.03
C LYS A 113 -5.96 -23.46 -11.62
N GLY A 114 -6.03 -22.68 -10.53
CA GLY A 114 -4.91 -21.90 -10.02
C GLY A 114 -4.50 -20.73 -10.91
N LYS A 115 -5.31 -20.38 -11.92
CA LYS A 115 -5.01 -19.31 -12.88
C LYS A 115 -6.14 -18.29 -12.97
N VAL A 116 -5.75 -17.08 -13.34
CA VAL A 116 -6.66 -15.96 -13.65
C VAL A 116 -6.31 -15.43 -15.04
N GLN A 117 -7.32 -15.28 -15.89
CA GLN A 117 -7.17 -14.63 -17.20
C GLN A 117 -7.52 -13.15 -17.10
N LEU A 118 -6.59 -12.26 -17.42
CA LEU A 118 -6.85 -10.85 -17.59
C LEU A 118 -7.06 -10.56 -19.07
N ILE A 119 -8.14 -9.86 -19.43
CA ILE A 119 -8.45 -9.50 -20.82
C ILE A 119 -8.61 -7.99 -20.94
N ASN A 120 -7.69 -7.33 -21.63
CA ASN A 120 -7.76 -5.88 -21.87
C ASN A 120 -8.54 -5.57 -23.14
N ALA A 121 -9.82 -5.25 -22.98
CA ALA A 121 -10.71 -4.82 -24.05
C ALA A 121 -10.85 -3.29 -24.15
N ALA A 122 -10.02 -2.51 -23.45
CA ALA A 122 -10.14 -1.04 -23.43
C ALA A 122 -10.02 -0.40 -24.82
N GLY A 123 -9.30 -1.04 -25.75
CA GLY A 123 -9.17 -0.59 -27.14
C GLY A 123 -10.34 -0.96 -28.06
N ARG A 124 -11.27 -1.80 -27.61
CA ARG A 124 -12.39 -2.33 -28.41
C ARG A 124 -13.62 -1.43 -28.28
N ALA A 125 -13.51 -0.21 -28.81
CA ALA A 125 -14.53 0.81 -28.64
C ALA A 125 -14.88 1.52 -29.96
N SER A 126 -16.18 1.68 -30.19
CA SER A 126 -16.73 2.50 -31.28
C SER A 126 -17.34 3.79 -30.72
N LYS A 127 -17.13 4.91 -31.42
CA LYS A 127 -17.70 6.21 -31.02
C LYS A 127 -19.19 6.25 -31.31
N MET A 128 -19.97 6.72 -30.35
CA MET A 128 -21.40 6.98 -30.55
C MET A 128 -21.60 8.21 -31.44
N ARG A 129 -22.60 8.16 -32.33
CA ARG A 129 -23.00 9.32 -33.15
C ARG A 129 -23.50 10.48 -32.30
N LYS A 130 -24.19 10.19 -31.20
CA LYS A 130 -24.67 11.17 -30.22
C LYS A 130 -24.36 10.65 -28.82
N SER A 131 -23.58 11.42 -28.06
CA SER A 131 -23.27 11.10 -26.67
C SER A 131 -24.52 11.18 -25.79
N LEU A 132 -24.58 10.32 -24.77
CA LEU A 132 -25.65 10.28 -23.78
C LEU A 132 -25.04 10.44 -22.38
N GLY A 133 -24.96 11.68 -21.91
CA GLY A 133 -24.24 12.00 -20.67
C GLY A 133 -22.75 11.70 -20.80
N SER A 134 -22.21 10.89 -19.88
CA SER A 134 -20.84 10.40 -19.95
C SER A 134 -20.65 9.26 -20.96
N LYS A 135 -21.74 8.67 -21.47
CA LYS A 135 -21.66 7.60 -22.46
C LYS A 135 -21.31 8.17 -23.84
N ARG A 136 -20.12 7.83 -24.34
CA ARG A 136 -19.58 8.28 -25.63
C ARG A 136 -19.10 7.12 -26.50
N GLN A 137 -18.91 5.95 -25.89
CA GLN A 137 -18.43 4.76 -26.55
C GLN A 137 -19.44 3.62 -26.41
N TYR A 138 -19.40 2.70 -27.37
CA TYR A 138 -20.11 1.44 -27.34
C TYR A 138 -19.23 0.34 -27.94
N MET A 139 -19.49 -0.90 -27.55
CA MET A 139 -18.89 -2.09 -28.14
C MET A 139 -19.84 -2.64 -29.20
N THR A 140 -19.31 -3.02 -30.35
CA THR A 140 -20.09 -3.71 -31.39
C THR A 140 -20.28 -5.17 -31.03
N ASP A 141 -21.24 -5.85 -31.67
CA ASP A 141 -21.43 -7.29 -31.47
C ASP A 141 -20.17 -8.09 -31.81
N ARG A 142 -19.43 -7.65 -32.84
CA ARG A 142 -18.12 -8.22 -33.20
C ARG A 142 -17.09 -8.07 -32.08
N ASP A 143 -17.05 -6.90 -31.42
CA ASP A 143 -16.13 -6.68 -30.30
C ASP A 143 -16.45 -7.64 -29.14
N ILE A 144 -17.74 -7.84 -28.86
CA ILE A 144 -18.22 -8.75 -27.82
C ILE A 144 -17.86 -10.20 -28.18
N ASP A 145 -18.13 -10.63 -29.41
CA ASP A 145 -17.83 -11.99 -29.89
C ASP A 145 -16.33 -12.30 -29.81
N ASP A 146 -15.48 -11.35 -30.18
CA ASP A 146 -14.03 -11.50 -30.10
C ASP A 146 -13.56 -11.63 -28.64
N ILE A 147 -14.13 -10.88 -27.70
CA ILE A 147 -13.79 -10.98 -26.27
C ILE A 147 -14.26 -12.31 -25.68
N VAL A 148 -15.46 -12.75 -26.05
CA VAL A 148 -15.97 -14.07 -25.65
C VAL A 148 -15.08 -15.19 -26.21
N ARG A 149 -14.59 -15.04 -27.45
CA ARG A 149 -13.62 -15.96 -28.04
C ARG A 149 -12.29 -15.92 -27.30
N LEU A 150 -11.71 -14.75 -27.04
CA LEU A 150 -10.48 -14.60 -26.26
C LEU A 150 -10.61 -15.25 -24.88
N TYR A 151 -11.72 -15.01 -24.21
CA TYR A 151 -12.05 -15.67 -22.96
C TYR A 151 -12.08 -17.19 -23.15
N GLY A 152 -12.89 -17.71 -24.07
CA GLY A 152 -13.07 -19.15 -24.27
C GLY A 152 -11.80 -19.90 -24.69
N THR A 153 -11.01 -19.34 -25.60
CA THR A 153 -9.78 -19.95 -26.13
C THR A 153 -8.69 -20.12 -25.07
N PHE A 154 -8.64 -19.22 -24.07
CA PHE A 154 -7.69 -19.29 -22.96
C PHE A 154 -6.22 -19.37 -23.43
N GLU A 155 -5.86 -18.47 -24.34
CA GLU A 155 -4.50 -18.32 -24.86
C GLU A 155 -3.89 -16.96 -24.50
N GLU A 156 -2.57 -16.93 -24.40
CA GLU A 156 -1.77 -15.71 -24.21
C GLU A 156 -1.71 -14.89 -25.50
N THR A 157 -2.08 -13.62 -25.42
CA THR A 157 -2.01 -12.65 -26.50
C THR A 157 -1.66 -11.26 -25.92
N ASN A 158 -1.56 -10.25 -26.78
CA ASN A 158 -1.38 -8.87 -26.32
C ASN A 158 -2.60 -8.35 -25.53
N GLU A 159 -3.79 -8.91 -25.76
CA GLU A 159 -5.04 -8.52 -25.10
C GLU A 159 -5.47 -9.51 -24.01
N SER A 160 -4.94 -10.73 -23.98
CA SER A 160 -5.31 -11.79 -23.03
C SER A 160 -4.05 -12.31 -22.34
N LYS A 161 -3.93 -12.13 -21.02
CA LYS A 161 -2.80 -12.63 -20.23
C LYS A 161 -3.27 -13.56 -19.14
N ILE A 162 -2.57 -14.66 -18.91
CA ILE A 162 -2.93 -15.72 -17.98
C ILE A 162 -1.87 -15.82 -16.90
N PHE A 163 -2.29 -15.63 -15.66
CA PHE A 163 -1.39 -15.59 -14.54
C PHE A 163 -1.70 -16.69 -13.54
N PRO A 164 -0.66 -17.30 -12.93
CA PRO A 164 -0.86 -18.07 -11.71
C PRO A 164 -1.35 -17.14 -10.59
N VAL A 165 -2.20 -17.63 -9.70
CA VAL A 165 -2.81 -16.85 -8.61
C VAL A 165 -1.76 -16.15 -7.74
N GLU A 166 -0.62 -16.80 -7.53
CA GLU A 166 0.44 -16.35 -6.64
C GLU A 166 1.07 -15.02 -7.07
N ILE A 167 1.02 -14.65 -8.36
CA ILE A 167 1.59 -13.38 -8.84
C ILE A 167 0.85 -12.16 -8.29
N PHE A 168 -0.40 -12.34 -7.89
CA PHE A 168 -1.22 -11.27 -7.32
C PHE A 168 -0.97 -11.12 -5.82
N GLY A 169 -0.27 -12.06 -5.19
CA GLY A 169 0.10 -11.98 -3.80
C GLY A 169 1.40 -11.20 -3.61
N TYR A 170 1.51 -10.56 -2.44
CA TYR A 170 2.76 -10.05 -1.91
C TYR A 170 2.77 -10.19 -0.39
N ARG A 171 3.94 -10.08 0.21
CA ARG A 171 4.15 -10.10 1.65
C ARG A 171 4.79 -8.78 2.05
N ARG A 172 4.05 -7.99 2.81
CA ARG A 172 4.51 -6.70 3.30
C ARG A 172 5.29 -6.88 4.59
N ILE A 173 6.59 -6.65 4.53
CA ILE A 173 7.48 -6.64 5.69
C ILE A 173 7.64 -5.21 6.22
N THR A 174 7.81 -5.06 7.53
CA THR A 174 8.22 -3.78 8.12
C THR A 174 9.74 -3.78 8.21
N VAL A 175 10.34 -2.74 7.64
CA VAL A 175 11.79 -2.50 7.69
C VAL A 175 12.05 -1.46 8.77
N GLU A 176 12.83 -1.85 9.76
CA GLU A 176 13.25 -1.00 10.87
C GLU A 176 14.65 -0.48 10.65
N ARG A 177 14.91 0.71 11.17
CA ARG A 177 16.21 1.38 11.13
C ARG A 177 16.59 1.85 12.52
N PRO A 178 17.89 1.92 12.85
CA PRO A 178 18.32 2.25 14.19
C PRO A 178 18.00 3.70 14.53
N LEU A 179 17.47 3.90 15.73
CA LEU A 179 17.28 5.21 16.32
C LEU A 179 18.64 5.80 16.69
N ARG A 180 18.96 6.96 16.12
CA ARG A 180 20.16 7.74 16.44
C ARG A 180 19.75 9.11 16.92
N LEU A 181 20.19 9.45 18.12
CA LEU A 181 19.82 10.68 18.81
C LEU A 181 21.07 11.37 19.33
N ASN A 182 21.12 12.69 19.19
CA ASN A 182 21.99 13.50 20.01
C ASN A 182 21.22 14.14 21.16
N PHE A 183 21.94 14.50 22.20
CA PHE A 183 21.39 15.06 23.43
C PHE A 183 22.14 16.34 23.78
N ALA A 184 21.39 17.37 24.18
CA ALA A 184 21.94 18.65 24.63
C ALA A 184 20.90 19.36 25.49
N ALA A 185 21.36 20.14 26.47
CA ALA A 185 20.50 21.04 27.25
C ALA A 185 20.51 22.45 26.63
N SER A 186 20.28 22.54 25.31
CA SER A 186 20.16 23.83 24.63
C SER A 186 18.86 24.54 25.03
N ALA A 187 18.84 25.87 24.97
CA ALA A 187 17.66 26.68 25.34
C ALA A 187 16.38 26.21 24.61
N GLU A 188 16.48 25.87 23.32
CA GLU A 188 15.36 25.39 22.51
C GLU A 188 14.80 24.04 23.00
N ARG A 189 15.66 23.14 23.47
CA ARG A 189 15.23 21.82 23.97
C ARG A 189 14.74 21.89 25.40
N LEU A 190 15.29 22.78 26.20
CA LEU A 190 14.80 23.05 27.56
C LEU A 190 13.37 23.59 27.54
N ALA A 191 13.01 24.42 26.55
CA ALA A 191 11.63 24.86 26.37
C ALA A 191 10.66 23.69 26.17
N LYS A 192 11.09 22.58 25.55
CA LYS A 192 10.27 21.37 25.36
C LYS A 192 9.99 20.62 26.68
N LEU A 193 10.81 20.81 27.71
CA LEU A 193 10.58 20.17 29.02
C LEU A 193 9.31 20.72 29.69
N ASP A 194 8.99 22.00 29.48
CA ASP A 194 7.83 22.63 30.10
C ASP A 194 6.49 22.05 29.55
N ASP A 195 6.52 21.46 28.35
CA ASP A 195 5.38 20.80 27.71
C ASP A 195 5.17 19.34 28.15
N GLU A 196 6.15 18.74 28.84
CA GLU A 196 6.09 17.34 29.25
C GLU A 196 5.22 17.16 30.50
N LYS A 197 4.13 16.38 30.37
CA LYS A 197 3.20 16.10 31.49
C LYS A 197 3.87 15.44 32.69
N ALA A 198 4.96 14.71 32.49
CA ALA A 198 5.71 14.11 33.60
C ALA A 198 6.44 15.17 34.43
N ILE A 199 6.87 16.26 33.79
CA ILE A 199 7.60 17.37 34.39
C ILE A 199 6.63 18.34 35.06
N GLN A 200 5.47 18.61 34.44
CA GLN A 200 4.40 19.44 35.03
C GLN A 200 3.82 18.91 36.34
N LYS A 201 4.03 17.62 36.65
CA LYS A 201 3.60 16.99 37.90
C LYS A 201 4.59 17.14 39.05
N LEU A 202 5.81 17.58 38.75
CA LEU A 202 6.82 17.88 39.76
C LEU A 202 6.41 19.15 40.50
N ASP A 203 6.79 19.24 41.78
CA ASP A 203 6.62 20.48 42.53
C ASP A 203 7.60 21.58 42.06
N ASP A 204 7.38 22.81 42.50
CA ASP A 204 8.19 23.96 42.07
C ASP A 204 9.68 23.80 42.41
N ALA A 205 10.00 23.11 43.51
CA ALA A 205 11.39 22.88 43.93
C ALA A 205 12.06 21.82 43.05
N GLU A 206 11.36 20.74 42.72
CA GLU A 206 11.80 19.69 41.81
C GLU A 206 11.98 20.22 40.37
N GLN A 207 11.08 21.08 39.89
CA GLN A 207 11.22 21.72 38.59
C GLN A 207 12.45 22.66 38.53
N ALA A 208 12.68 23.44 39.60
CA ALA A 208 13.86 24.30 39.70
C ALA A 208 15.16 23.47 39.72
N ALA A 209 15.19 22.36 40.47
CA ALA A 209 16.32 21.43 40.51
C ALA A 209 16.60 20.80 39.14
N LEU A 210 15.55 20.44 38.38
CA LEU A 210 15.70 19.92 37.02
C LEU A 210 16.32 20.96 36.08
N LYS A 211 15.86 22.22 36.14
CA LYS A 211 16.41 23.31 35.31
C LYS A 211 17.88 23.59 35.67
N ALA A 212 18.22 23.64 36.95
CA ALA A 212 19.62 23.80 37.41
C ALA A 212 20.52 22.65 36.95
N ALA A 213 20.06 21.40 37.04
CA ALA A 213 20.79 20.24 36.55
C ALA A 213 21.02 20.30 35.03
N CYS A 214 20.03 20.76 34.26
CA CYS A 214 20.16 20.98 32.83
C CYS A 214 21.16 22.11 32.49
N GLU A 215 21.15 23.21 33.24
CA GLU A 215 22.13 24.30 33.07
C GLU A 215 23.57 23.83 33.32
N GLN A 216 23.80 22.92 34.28
CA GLN A 216 25.11 22.30 34.53
C GLN A 216 25.61 21.46 33.35
N LEU A 217 24.71 20.80 32.62
CA LEU A 217 25.08 20.03 31.43
C LEU A 217 25.46 20.93 30.25
N GLY A 218 24.94 22.15 30.23
CA GLY A 218 25.21 23.16 29.21
C GLY A 218 24.81 22.74 27.80
N GLU A 219 25.37 23.43 26.81
CA GLU A 219 25.10 23.18 25.38
C GLU A 219 25.98 22.08 24.77
N GLN A 220 26.74 21.33 25.60
CA GLN A 220 27.55 20.24 25.10
C GLN A 220 26.66 19.20 24.40
N ARG A 221 26.98 18.91 23.14
CA ARG A 221 26.30 17.88 22.36
C ARG A 221 26.88 16.51 22.66
N TYR A 222 26.02 15.60 23.08
CA TYR A 222 26.34 14.20 23.31
C TYR A 222 25.73 13.35 22.18
N THR A 223 26.53 12.53 21.53
CA THR A 223 26.07 11.59 20.48
C THR A 223 25.76 10.18 21.03
N ASN A 224 26.09 9.92 22.29
CA ASN A 224 25.86 8.64 22.95
C ASN A 224 24.88 8.77 24.12
N ARG A 225 23.78 8.00 24.07
CA ARG A 225 22.71 8.04 25.08
C ARG A 225 23.21 7.66 26.48
N ASP A 226 24.08 6.67 26.61
CA ASP A 226 24.55 6.20 27.92
C ASP A 226 25.47 7.23 28.57
N THR A 227 26.34 7.85 27.78
CA THR A 227 27.22 8.94 28.24
C THR A 227 26.38 10.13 28.73
N PHE A 228 25.39 10.56 27.93
CA PHE A 228 24.48 11.64 28.34
C PHE A 228 23.67 11.26 29.59
N THR A 229 23.13 10.05 29.64
CA THR A 229 22.32 9.57 30.76
C THR A 229 23.11 9.57 32.07
N LYS A 230 24.39 9.15 32.04
CA LYS A 230 25.28 9.22 33.20
C LYS A 230 25.53 10.66 33.65
N ALA A 231 25.80 11.57 32.70
CA ALA A 231 25.98 12.98 32.99
C ALA A 231 24.72 13.61 33.61
N LEU A 232 23.55 13.36 33.01
CA LEU A 232 22.25 13.82 33.48
C LEU A 232 21.95 13.32 34.90
N ILE A 233 22.13 12.01 35.17
CA ILE A 233 21.90 11.45 36.51
C ILE A 233 22.84 12.08 37.55
N ASN A 234 24.09 12.35 37.19
CA ASN A 234 25.04 12.99 38.10
C ASN A 234 24.65 14.43 38.41
N ALA A 235 24.22 15.20 37.40
CA ALA A 235 23.73 16.57 37.58
C ALA A 235 22.45 16.60 38.44
N LEU A 236 21.48 15.72 38.17
CA LEU A 236 20.26 15.61 38.96
C LEU A 236 20.53 15.24 40.43
N LYS A 237 21.50 14.36 40.68
CA LYS A 237 21.93 14.00 42.05
C LYS A 237 22.60 15.15 42.78
N ALA A 238 23.37 15.99 42.07
CA ALA A 238 23.99 17.18 42.67
C ALA A 238 22.93 18.17 43.17
N GLU A 239 21.80 18.27 42.46
CA GLU A 239 20.63 19.08 42.83
C GLU A 239 19.64 18.35 43.76
N GLY A 240 19.96 17.13 44.21
CA GLY A 240 19.12 16.36 45.14
C GLY A 240 17.83 15.77 44.55
N LEU A 241 17.65 15.80 43.23
CA LEU A 241 16.44 15.32 42.56
C LEU A 241 16.53 13.83 42.22
N LYS A 242 15.62 13.02 42.79
CA LYS A 242 15.51 11.60 42.49
C LYS A 242 14.46 11.35 41.40
N VAL A 243 14.91 11.03 40.20
CA VAL A 243 14.00 10.79 39.07
C VAL A 243 13.54 9.33 38.99
N SER A 244 12.24 9.16 38.71
CA SER A 244 11.67 7.86 38.34
C SER A 244 11.98 7.52 36.87
N ALA A 245 11.92 6.24 36.50
CA ALA A 245 12.17 5.83 35.10
C ALA A 245 11.25 6.52 34.07
N PRO A 246 9.94 6.74 34.32
CA PRO A 246 9.09 7.51 33.41
C PRO A 246 9.53 8.97 33.24
N LEU A 247 9.92 9.63 34.33
CA LEU A 247 10.40 11.01 34.29
C LEU A 247 11.73 11.12 33.56
N GLN A 248 12.66 10.21 33.80
CA GLN A 248 13.93 10.15 33.09
C GLN A 248 13.71 9.98 31.57
N LYS A 249 12.76 9.13 31.17
CA LYS A 249 12.41 8.95 29.75
C LYS A 249 11.85 10.24 29.13
N ALA A 250 11.02 10.99 29.86
CA ALA A 250 10.48 12.27 29.41
C ALA A 250 11.60 13.32 29.23
N ILE A 251 12.51 13.43 30.20
CA ILE A 251 13.66 14.35 30.11
C ILE A 251 14.55 13.99 28.91
N LEU A 252 14.90 12.70 28.75
CA LEU A 252 15.69 12.24 27.61
C LEU A 252 15.00 12.55 26.28
N SER A 253 13.69 12.33 26.18
CA SER A 253 12.90 12.62 24.98
C SER A 253 12.98 14.09 24.60
N ALA A 254 12.72 15.00 25.56
CA ALA A 254 12.72 16.45 25.33
C ALA A 254 14.11 17.01 24.97
N LEU A 255 15.17 16.46 25.57
CA LEU A 255 16.56 16.89 25.33
C LEU A 255 17.22 16.22 24.12
N SER A 256 16.50 15.33 23.42
CA SER A 256 17.02 14.59 22.28
C SER A 256 16.51 15.10 20.94
N GLU A 257 17.33 14.99 19.91
CA GLU A 257 16.92 15.16 18.52
C GLU A 257 17.56 14.10 17.63
N ARG A 258 16.89 13.76 16.53
CA ARG A 258 17.39 12.80 15.55
C ARG A 258 18.67 13.30 14.91
N ASP A 259 19.63 12.40 14.82
CA ASP A 259 20.97 12.70 14.34
C ASP A 259 21.57 11.49 13.63
N PRO A 260 21.66 11.49 12.29
CA PRO A 260 22.21 10.36 11.53
C PRO A 260 23.64 9.98 11.92
N GLU A 261 24.42 10.94 12.44
CA GLU A 261 25.83 10.75 12.82
C GLU A 261 26.01 10.32 14.29
N ALA A 262 24.92 10.23 15.06
CA ALA A 262 24.99 9.82 16.45
C ALA A 262 25.08 8.29 16.62
N ASP A 263 25.46 7.86 17.81
CA ASP A 263 25.52 6.43 18.12
C ASP A 263 24.12 5.82 18.10
N THR A 264 24.06 4.53 17.79
CA THR A 264 22.79 3.79 17.82
C THR A 264 22.30 3.69 19.26
N CYS A 265 21.05 4.08 19.47
CA CYS A 265 20.37 3.88 20.74
C CYS A 265 20.04 2.39 20.91
N LEU A 266 20.47 1.82 22.04
CA LEU A 266 20.26 0.40 22.35
C LEU A 266 19.21 0.24 23.45
N ASP A 267 18.46 -0.85 23.36
CA ASP A 267 17.57 -1.30 24.41
C ASP A 267 18.36 -1.95 25.58
N LYS A 268 17.63 -2.43 26.60
CA LYS A 268 18.26 -3.08 27.77
C LYS A 268 18.98 -4.39 27.46
N ASN A 269 18.70 -5.00 26.31
CA ASN A 269 19.29 -6.24 25.85
C ASN A 269 20.48 -5.99 24.91
N GLY A 270 20.78 -4.74 24.58
CA GLY A 270 21.83 -4.35 23.64
C GLY A 270 21.40 -4.37 22.17
N ASN A 271 20.10 -4.50 21.88
CA ASN A 271 19.58 -4.46 20.52
C ASN A 271 19.31 -3.01 20.09
N PRO A 272 19.50 -2.66 18.80
CA PRO A 272 19.10 -1.37 18.27
C PRO A 272 17.62 -1.07 18.49
N GLU A 273 17.32 0.12 19.02
CA GLU A 273 15.94 0.60 19.09
C GLU A 273 15.47 1.08 17.71
N PRO A 274 14.23 0.78 17.30
CA PRO A 274 13.71 1.24 16.01
C PRO A 274 13.37 2.74 16.01
N ASP A 275 13.74 3.46 14.94
CA ASP A 275 13.24 4.81 14.68
C ASP A 275 11.92 4.75 13.91
N ALA A 276 10.81 4.99 14.62
CA ALA A 276 9.48 5.05 14.02
C ALA A 276 9.34 6.10 12.89
N GLY A 277 10.21 7.11 12.83
CA GLY A 277 10.24 8.12 11.77
C GLY A 277 11.00 7.69 10.50
N LEU A 278 11.82 6.66 10.58
CA LEU A 278 12.56 6.07 9.45
C LEU A 278 12.07 4.67 9.08
N ARG A 279 11.09 4.14 9.82
CA ARG A 279 10.42 2.87 9.54
C ARG A 279 9.73 2.92 8.18
N ASP A 280 9.94 1.88 7.39
CA ASP A 280 9.28 1.72 6.09
C ASP A 280 8.64 0.33 5.96
N ASN A 281 7.94 0.09 4.85
CA ASN A 281 7.44 -1.22 4.50
C ASN A 281 7.80 -1.58 3.07
N GLU A 282 8.25 -2.82 2.89
CA GLU A 282 8.56 -3.37 1.58
C GLU A 282 7.57 -4.46 1.19
N ASN A 283 7.17 -4.49 -0.07
CA ASN A 283 6.28 -5.51 -0.61
C ASN A 283 7.09 -6.56 -1.37
N VAL A 284 7.28 -7.70 -0.73
CA VAL A 284 8.00 -8.85 -1.29
C VAL A 284 7.04 -9.70 -2.14
N PRO A 285 7.38 -10.11 -3.37
CA PRO A 285 6.56 -11.05 -4.14
C PRO A 285 6.21 -12.31 -3.34
N TYR A 286 4.98 -12.83 -3.48
CA TYR A 286 4.49 -13.92 -2.60
C TYR A 286 5.29 -15.23 -2.69
N ASN A 287 5.93 -15.47 -3.84
CA ASN A 287 6.74 -16.66 -4.12
C ASN A 287 8.21 -16.49 -3.74
N GLU A 288 8.58 -15.38 -3.10
CA GLU A 288 9.96 -15.05 -2.75
C GLU A 288 10.19 -15.05 -1.22
N SER A 289 11.41 -15.41 -0.81
CA SER A 289 11.85 -15.31 0.58
C SER A 289 11.98 -13.85 0.98
N VAL A 290 11.37 -13.47 2.11
CA VAL A 290 11.49 -12.10 2.65
C VAL A 290 12.93 -11.72 2.97
N PHE A 291 13.75 -12.69 3.39
CA PHE A 291 15.15 -12.45 3.71
C PHE A 291 16.01 -12.29 2.45
N ASP A 292 15.78 -13.11 1.42
CA ASP A 292 16.54 -13.02 0.16
C ASP A 292 16.24 -11.70 -0.56
N TYR A 293 14.97 -11.29 -0.55
CA TYR A 293 14.55 -9.98 -1.06
C TYR A 293 15.22 -8.86 -0.27
N PHE A 294 15.19 -8.94 1.07
CA PHE A 294 15.77 -7.90 1.94
C PHE A 294 17.29 -7.73 1.73
N GLU A 295 18.04 -8.82 1.63
CA GLU A 295 19.47 -8.79 1.36
C GLU A 295 19.80 -8.23 -0.03
N ARG A 296 18.94 -8.49 -1.03
CA ARG A 296 19.16 -8.03 -2.40
C ARG A 296 18.73 -6.58 -2.64
N GLU A 297 17.57 -6.19 -2.15
CA GLU A 297 16.91 -4.92 -2.51
C GLU A 297 17.03 -3.86 -1.41
N VAL A 298 17.17 -4.24 -0.13
CA VAL A 298 17.15 -3.28 0.99
C VAL A 298 18.54 -3.04 1.55
N LYS A 299 19.25 -4.10 1.93
CA LYS A 299 20.59 -4.01 2.56
C LYS A 299 21.62 -3.17 1.77
N PRO A 300 21.69 -3.22 0.43
CA PRO A 300 22.66 -2.41 -0.33
C PRO A 300 22.42 -0.90 -0.20
N HIS A 301 21.18 -0.49 0.07
CA HIS A 301 20.80 0.91 0.23
C HIS A 301 20.75 1.34 1.70
N VAL A 302 20.40 0.42 2.61
CA VAL A 302 20.28 0.67 4.05
C VAL A 302 20.94 -0.47 4.85
N PRO A 303 22.27 -0.47 5.00
CA PRO A 303 23.01 -1.61 5.58
C PRO A 303 22.66 -1.93 7.04
N ASP A 304 22.24 -0.92 7.80
CA ASP A 304 21.91 -1.02 9.22
C ASP A 304 20.43 -1.34 9.48
N ALA A 305 19.63 -1.54 8.43
CA ALA A 305 18.24 -1.94 8.57
C ALA A 305 18.09 -3.41 8.98
N TRP A 306 16.96 -3.74 9.60
CA TRP A 306 16.53 -5.11 9.86
C TRP A 306 15.02 -5.27 9.64
N ILE A 307 14.58 -6.53 9.52
CA ILE A 307 13.15 -6.86 9.39
C ILE A 307 12.53 -6.95 10.79
N ASP A 308 11.38 -6.32 10.99
CA ASP A 308 10.54 -6.56 12.16
C ASP A 308 9.91 -7.97 12.08
N GLU A 309 10.48 -8.90 12.82
CA GLU A 309 10.02 -10.30 12.88
C GLU A 309 8.82 -10.53 13.82
N GLU A 310 8.41 -9.51 14.58
CA GLU A 310 7.25 -9.61 15.48
C GLU A 310 5.94 -9.52 14.68
N LYS A 311 5.92 -8.76 13.59
CA LYS A 311 4.78 -8.67 12.69
C LYS A 311 4.67 -9.93 11.83
N ARG A 312 3.62 -10.71 12.08
CA ARG A 312 3.36 -11.99 11.39
C ARG A 312 1.94 -12.05 10.88
N ASP A 313 1.77 -12.73 9.75
CA ASP A 313 0.46 -12.98 9.14
C ASP A 313 -0.36 -13.92 10.03
N GLU A 314 -1.63 -13.58 10.26
CA GLU A 314 -2.48 -14.36 11.17
C GLU A 314 -2.83 -15.75 10.62
N LEU A 315 -2.84 -15.94 9.30
CA LEU A 315 -3.26 -17.19 8.68
C LEU A 315 -2.12 -18.20 8.53
N ASP A 316 -0.89 -17.76 8.30
CA ASP A 316 0.27 -18.67 8.12
C ASP A 316 1.41 -18.49 9.13
N GLY A 317 1.36 -17.49 10.01
CA GLY A 317 2.34 -17.25 11.09
C GLY A 317 3.73 -16.78 10.61
N ARG A 318 3.91 -16.53 9.32
CA ARG A 318 5.19 -16.10 8.75
C ARG A 318 5.37 -14.59 8.88
N ILE A 319 6.62 -14.14 8.85
CA ILE A 319 7.03 -12.72 8.99
C ILE A 319 6.42 -11.86 7.89
N GLY A 320 5.94 -10.68 8.23
CA GLY A 320 5.20 -9.78 7.35
C GLY A 320 3.73 -10.16 7.21
N ILE A 321 2.93 -9.27 6.63
CA ILE A 321 1.49 -9.44 6.42
C ILE A 321 1.24 -9.71 4.95
N VAL A 322 0.41 -10.70 4.62
CA VAL A 322 0.08 -10.98 3.22
C VAL A 322 -0.89 -9.92 2.69
N GLY A 323 -0.67 -9.52 1.45
CA GLY A 323 -1.62 -8.74 0.67
C GLY A 323 -1.82 -9.36 -0.69
N PHE A 324 -2.97 -9.08 -1.29
CA PHE A 324 -3.24 -9.43 -2.68
C PHE A 324 -3.61 -8.19 -3.45
N GLU A 325 -3.10 -7.99 -4.66
CA GLU A 325 -3.52 -6.96 -5.59
C GLU A 325 -3.51 -7.47 -7.03
N ILE A 326 -4.42 -6.93 -7.86
CA ILE A 326 -4.50 -7.23 -9.27
C ILE A 326 -4.15 -5.94 -10.02
N PRO A 327 -2.85 -5.68 -10.30
CA PRO A 327 -2.42 -4.45 -10.95
C PRO A 327 -2.67 -4.54 -12.47
N PHE A 328 -3.95 -4.62 -12.85
CA PHE A 328 -4.42 -4.94 -14.19
C PHE A 328 -3.68 -4.16 -15.28
N ASN A 329 -3.63 -2.84 -15.17
CA ASN A 329 -2.99 -1.97 -16.17
C ASN A 329 -1.48 -2.19 -16.27
N ARG A 330 -0.80 -2.53 -15.17
CA ARG A 330 0.65 -2.79 -15.15
C ARG A 330 1.00 -3.97 -16.05
N HIS A 331 0.13 -4.99 -16.10
CA HIS A 331 0.34 -6.16 -16.94
C HIS A 331 0.20 -5.88 -18.43
N PHE A 332 -0.57 -4.87 -18.84
CA PHE A 332 -0.76 -4.51 -20.25
C PHE A 332 0.03 -3.26 -20.68
N TYR A 333 0.80 -2.67 -19.77
CA TYR A 333 1.63 -1.53 -20.08
C TYR A 333 2.73 -1.93 -21.09
N GLN A 334 2.74 -1.26 -22.23
CA GLN A 334 3.83 -1.34 -23.19
C GLN A 334 4.60 -0.02 -23.15
N PHE A 335 5.87 -0.09 -22.79
CA PHE A 335 6.73 1.09 -22.78
C PHE A 335 6.82 1.66 -24.19
N THR A 336 6.35 2.90 -24.34
CA THR A 336 6.51 3.65 -25.59
C THR A 336 7.65 4.65 -25.35
N PRO A 337 8.83 4.46 -25.97
CA PRO A 337 9.91 5.42 -25.82
C PRO A 337 9.44 6.79 -26.34
N PRO A 338 9.88 7.89 -25.72
CA PRO A 338 9.64 9.22 -26.27
C PRO A 338 10.24 9.29 -27.69
N ARG A 339 9.56 10.03 -28.57
CA ARG A 339 10.09 10.27 -29.92
C ARG A 339 11.45 10.99 -29.83
N PRO A 340 12.41 10.67 -30.69
CA PRO A 340 13.67 11.40 -30.78
C PRO A 340 13.45 12.91 -30.96
N LEU A 341 14.36 13.72 -30.41
CA LEU A 341 14.31 15.18 -30.52
C LEU A 341 14.32 15.63 -32.00
N GLU A 342 15.06 14.94 -32.86
CA GLU A 342 15.15 15.28 -34.28
C GLU A 342 13.80 15.15 -34.99
N GLU A 343 12.97 14.18 -34.62
CA GLU A 343 11.62 14.02 -35.16
C GLU A 343 10.67 15.11 -34.67
N ILE A 344 10.81 15.53 -33.40
CA ILE A 344 10.02 16.62 -32.82
C ILE A 344 10.35 17.94 -33.54
N ASP A 345 11.63 18.21 -33.79
CA ASP A 345 12.08 19.42 -34.49
C ASP A 345 11.62 19.43 -35.95
N ALA A 346 11.66 18.28 -36.63
CA ALA A 346 11.15 18.14 -38.00
C ALA A 346 9.64 18.40 -38.08
N ASP A 347 8.85 17.85 -37.16
CA ASP A 347 7.40 18.09 -37.08
C ASP A 347 7.08 19.56 -36.76
N LEU A 348 7.80 20.17 -35.81
CA LEU A 348 7.63 21.59 -35.47
C LEU A 348 7.92 22.49 -36.67
N LYS A 349 8.98 22.18 -37.42
CA LYS A 349 9.31 22.89 -38.66
C LYS A 349 8.21 22.72 -39.71
N ALA A 350 7.72 21.51 -39.94
CA ALA A 350 6.64 21.24 -40.88
C ALA A 350 5.33 21.96 -40.51
N CYS A 351 4.98 22.00 -39.22
CA CYS A 351 3.85 22.77 -38.71
C CYS A 351 4.05 24.28 -38.92
N THR A 352 5.25 24.78 -38.63
CA THR A 352 5.60 26.20 -38.82
C THR A 352 5.50 26.61 -40.29
N ASP A 353 6.01 25.76 -41.20
CA ASP A 353 5.97 26.02 -42.64
C ASP A 353 4.53 25.99 -43.18
N ARG A 354 3.67 25.08 -42.67
CA ARG A 354 2.23 25.08 -42.96
C ARG A 354 1.53 26.36 -42.50
N ILE A 355 1.84 26.83 -41.29
CA ILE A 355 1.25 28.07 -40.75
C ILE A 355 1.69 29.27 -41.61
N LYS A 356 2.98 29.35 -41.99
CA LYS A 356 3.48 30.41 -42.88
C LYS A 356 2.75 30.42 -44.22
N GLN A 357 2.59 29.26 -44.87
CA GLN A 357 1.84 29.15 -46.12
C GLN A 357 0.37 29.58 -45.99
N MET A 358 -0.29 29.26 -44.87
CA MET A 358 -1.67 29.70 -44.63
C MET A 358 -1.78 31.23 -44.46
N ILE A 359 -0.82 31.84 -43.75
CA ILE A 359 -0.78 33.30 -43.53
C ILE A 359 -0.48 34.04 -44.86
N GLU A 360 0.46 33.55 -45.66
CA GLU A 360 0.77 34.12 -46.97
C GLU A 360 -0.43 34.02 -47.92
N GLY A 361 -1.16 32.89 -47.90
CA GLY A 361 -2.36 32.70 -48.72
C GLY A 361 -3.57 33.56 -48.31
N LEU A 362 -3.61 34.08 -47.08
CA LEU A 362 -4.63 35.01 -46.59
C LEU A 362 -4.27 36.48 -46.84
N SER A 363 -3.01 36.75 -47.23
CA SER A 363 -2.47 38.10 -47.43
C SER A 363 -2.56 38.58 -48.89
N VAL A 364 -3.32 37.88 -49.74
CA VAL A 364 -3.54 38.20 -51.17
C VAL A 364 -4.97 38.69 -51.41
#